data_AF-A0A382IBW3-F1
#
_entry.id   AF-A0A382IBW3-F1
#
_cell.length_a   1.000
_cell.length_b   1.000
_cell.length_c   1.000
_cell.angle_alpha   90.00
_cell.angle_beta   90.00
_cell.angle_gamma   90.00
#
_symmetry.space_group_name_H-M   'P 1'
#
loop_
_entity.id
_entity.type
_entity.pdbx_description
1 polymer ?
#
loop_
_entity_poly.entity_id
_entity_poly.type
_entity_poly.pdbx_seq_one_letter_code
_entity_poly.pdbx_strand_id
1 'polypeptide(L)'
;VIKDATGHKVFGVAQSISRKKWIERPYEPRAALGLAQQFNLPALMGRLLSSRGIDAEGVNSYLNPKLNTLLPDPLHLLGMKDGLNRLLDAVKKGQNIAVFGDYDVDGATSSALIYRYFLAIGIKIR
;
A
#
# COMPACT_ATOMS: atom_id res chain seq x y z
N VAL A 1 5.61 17.06 6.42
CA VAL A 1 6.64 18.11 6.51
C VAL A 1 7.99 17.47 6.23
N ILE A 2 8.49 17.57 5.00
CA ILE A 2 9.82 17.09 4.64
C ILE A 2 10.80 18.07 5.29
N LYS A 3 11.38 17.68 6.44
CA LYS A 3 12.50 18.40 7.06
C LYS A 3 13.58 18.59 6.00
N ASP A 4 14.17 19.78 5.94
CA ASP A 4 15.17 20.21 4.96
C ASP A 4 16.05 19.06 4.46
N ALA A 5 15.78 18.62 3.24
CA ALA A 5 16.58 17.60 2.58
C ALA A 5 17.92 18.24 2.20
N THR A 6 18.89 18.15 3.10
CA THR A 6 20.32 18.35 2.88
C THR A 6 20.94 17.28 1.97
N GLY A 7 20.11 16.65 1.11
CA GLY A 7 20.52 15.55 0.26
C GLY A 7 21.39 16.00 -0.90
N HIS A 8 22.28 15.10 -1.32
CA HIS A 8 23.20 15.33 -2.42
C HIS A 8 22.44 15.65 -3.71
N LYS A 9 22.81 16.76 -4.38
CA LYS A 9 22.23 17.15 -5.68
C LYS A 9 22.67 16.15 -6.74
N VAL A 10 21.75 15.69 -7.57
CA VAL A 10 22.05 14.66 -8.58
C VAL A 10 22.17 15.30 -9.96
N PHE A 11 23.06 14.75 -10.79
CA PHE A 11 23.29 15.19 -12.18
C PHE A 11 23.61 16.68 -12.35
N GLY A 12 24.15 17.33 -11.32
CA GLY A 12 24.43 18.77 -11.33
C GLY A 12 23.18 19.66 -11.35
N VAL A 13 21.97 19.09 -11.23
CA VAL A 13 20.72 19.85 -11.34
C VAL A 13 20.35 20.46 -9.99
N ALA A 14 20.93 21.62 -9.70
CA ALA A 14 20.56 22.43 -8.55
C ALA A 14 19.15 23.04 -8.68
N GLN A 15 18.71 23.32 -9.91
CA GLN A 15 17.38 23.86 -10.23
C GLN A 15 16.98 23.43 -11.65
N SER A 16 15.85 22.75 -11.79
CA SER A 16 15.28 22.38 -13.09
C SER A 16 14.57 23.56 -13.76
N ILE A 17 14.16 23.37 -15.02
CA ILE A 17 13.36 24.35 -15.77
C ILE A 17 12.04 24.70 -15.05
N SER A 18 11.46 23.73 -14.34
CA SER A 18 10.26 23.87 -13.50
C SER A 18 10.56 24.31 -12.05
N ARG A 19 11.79 24.79 -11.79
CA ARG A 19 12.30 25.24 -10.49
C ARG A 19 12.29 24.16 -9.39
N LYS A 20 12.40 22.88 -9.76
CA LYS A 20 12.52 21.75 -8.83
C LYS A 20 13.98 21.38 -8.60
N LYS A 21 14.28 20.86 -7.41
CA LYS A 21 15.62 20.33 -7.06
C LYS A 21 15.64 18.82 -7.28
N TRP A 22 16.72 18.30 -7.84
CA TRP A 22 16.93 16.87 -7.99
C TRP A 22 17.84 16.41 -6.86
N ILE A 23 17.25 15.71 -5.90
CA ILE A 23 17.91 15.33 -4.64
C ILE A 23 17.90 13.81 -4.55
N GLU A 24 19.06 13.22 -4.28
CA GLU A 24 19.14 11.80 -4.00
C GLU A 24 18.52 11.50 -2.64
N ARG A 25 17.68 10.45 -2.59
CA ARG A 25 17.16 9.98 -1.31
C ARG A 25 18.32 9.40 -0.49
N PRO A 26 18.54 9.86 0.75
CA PRO A 26 19.64 9.35 1.58
C PRO A 26 19.46 7.86 1.84
N TYR A 27 20.58 7.14 1.96
CA TYR A 27 20.66 5.72 2.28
C TYR A 27 21.97 5.44 3.00
N GLU A 28 22.04 4.33 3.73
CA GLU A 28 23.24 3.90 4.45
C GLU A 28 24.09 2.98 3.56
N PRO A 29 25.28 3.41 3.10
CA PRO A 29 26.04 2.67 2.08
C PRO A 29 26.44 1.25 2.51
N ARG A 30 26.80 1.08 3.79
CA ARG A 30 27.17 -0.24 4.35
C ARG A 30 25.97 -1.17 4.40
N ALA A 31 24.82 -0.68 4.87
CA ALA A 31 23.58 -1.45 4.88
C ALA A 31 23.16 -1.81 3.46
N ALA A 32 23.17 -0.85 2.53
CA ALA A 32 22.83 -1.08 1.13
C ALA A 32 23.68 -2.17 0.46
N LEU A 33 25.01 -2.15 0.68
CA LEU A 33 25.90 -3.19 0.15
C LEU A 33 25.61 -4.56 0.80
N GLY A 34 25.42 -4.58 2.12
CA GLY A 34 25.07 -5.81 2.85
C GLY A 34 23.77 -6.44 2.34
N LEU A 35 22.72 -5.64 2.14
CA LEU A 35 21.44 -6.10 1.58
C LEU A 35 21.61 -6.63 0.15
N ALA A 36 22.38 -5.94 -0.70
CA ALA A 36 22.61 -6.39 -2.06
C ALA A 36 23.32 -7.76 -2.09
N GLN A 37 24.35 -7.94 -1.28
CA GLN A 37 25.11 -9.19 -1.20
C GLN A 37 24.29 -10.33 -0.59
N GLN A 38 23.68 -10.08 0.57
CA GLN A 38 22.94 -11.09 1.33
C GLN A 38 21.76 -11.69 0.55
N PHE A 39 21.06 -10.85 -0.23
CA PHE A 39 19.88 -11.26 -0.99
C PHE A 39 20.15 -11.48 -2.47
N ASN A 40 21.42 -11.50 -2.90
CA ASN A 40 21.85 -11.63 -4.29
C ASN A 40 21.10 -10.66 -5.24
N LEU A 41 21.00 -9.40 -4.82
CA LEU A 41 20.31 -8.35 -5.54
C LEU A 41 21.31 -7.41 -6.25
N PRO A 42 20.90 -6.77 -7.36
CA PRO A 42 21.69 -5.68 -7.94
C PRO A 42 22.00 -4.59 -6.91
N ALA A 43 23.18 -3.96 -7.00
CA ALA A 43 23.59 -2.90 -6.07
C ALA A 43 22.57 -1.76 -5.94
N LEU A 44 21.89 -1.42 -7.04
CA LEU A 44 20.80 -0.43 -7.03
C LEU A 44 19.64 -0.84 -6.11
N MET A 45 19.29 -2.12 -6.07
CA MET A 45 18.22 -2.63 -5.21
C MET A 45 18.60 -2.51 -3.73
N GLY A 46 19.83 -2.84 -3.36
CA GLY A 46 20.34 -2.63 -2.00
C GLY A 46 20.26 -1.17 -1.56
N ARG A 47 20.64 -0.23 -2.45
CA ARG A 47 20.51 1.22 -2.21
C ARG A 47 19.05 1.63 -2.02
N LEU A 48 18.16 1.14 -2.88
CA LEU A 48 16.72 1.44 -2.84
C LEU A 48 16.05 0.91 -1.57
N LEU A 49 16.42 -0.28 -1.11
CA LEU A 49 15.92 -0.88 0.13
C LEU A 49 16.40 -0.08 1.34
N SER A 50 17.70 0.20 1.43
CA SER A 50 18.27 1.01 2.51
C SER A 50 17.66 2.43 2.55
N SER A 51 17.47 3.08 1.39
CA SER A 51 16.83 4.40 1.32
C SER A 51 15.38 4.43 1.82
N ARG A 52 14.72 3.27 1.82
CA ARG A 52 13.35 3.08 2.32
C ARG A 52 13.31 2.63 3.77
N GLY A 53 14.46 2.47 4.43
CA GLY A 53 14.55 1.99 5.80
C GLY A 53 14.24 0.50 5.95
N ILE A 54 14.37 -0.27 4.86
CA ILE A 54 14.18 -1.72 4.89
C ILE A 54 15.51 -2.35 5.32
N ASP A 55 15.48 -3.08 6.43
CA ASP A 55 16.59 -3.88 6.94
C ASP A 55 16.56 -5.30 6.36
N ALA A 56 17.52 -6.14 6.77
CA ALA A 56 17.63 -7.50 6.28
C ALA A 56 16.37 -8.33 6.58
N GLU A 57 15.77 -8.14 7.74
CA GLU A 57 14.55 -8.85 8.16
C GLU A 57 13.34 -8.47 7.29
N GLY A 58 13.25 -7.20 6.90
CA GLY A 58 12.16 -6.67 6.07
C GLY A 58 12.27 -6.96 4.57
N VAL A 59 13.44 -7.38 4.05
CA VAL A 59 13.65 -7.50 2.59
C VAL A 59 12.63 -8.42 1.93
N ASN A 60 12.44 -9.63 2.46
CA ASN A 60 11.56 -10.59 1.82
C ASN A 60 10.10 -10.15 1.87
N SER A 61 9.65 -9.60 3.00
CA SER A 61 8.29 -9.04 3.15
C SER A 61 8.04 -7.86 2.21
N TYR A 62 9.07 -7.07 1.94
CA TYR A 62 8.99 -5.92 1.03
C TYR A 62 8.97 -6.32 -0.45
N LEU A 63 9.85 -7.24 -0.86
CA LEU A 63 10.00 -7.66 -2.26
C LEU A 63 8.95 -8.71 -2.67
N ASN A 64 8.49 -9.54 -1.73
CA ASN A 64 7.51 -10.60 -1.95
C ASN A 64 6.33 -10.45 -0.99
N PRO A 65 5.58 -9.33 -1.06
CA PRO A 65 4.47 -9.08 -0.17
C PRO A 65 3.37 -10.13 -0.36
N LYS A 66 2.92 -10.75 0.73
CA LYS A 66 1.79 -11.69 0.72
C LYS A 66 0.58 -11.06 1.38
N LEU A 67 -0.58 -11.16 0.73
CA LEU A 67 -1.84 -10.62 1.26
C LEU A 67 -2.16 -11.20 2.63
N ASN A 68 -1.96 -12.50 2.84
CA ASN A 68 -2.23 -13.17 4.11
C ASN A 68 -1.33 -12.71 5.28
N THR A 69 -0.21 -12.04 4.99
CA THR A 69 0.75 -11.56 5.98
C THR A 69 0.58 -10.06 6.22
N LEU A 70 0.17 -9.31 5.19
CA LEU A 70 0.11 -7.85 5.23
C LEU A 70 -1.29 -7.29 5.45
N LEU A 71 -2.35 -8.07 5.21
CA LEU A 71 -3.71 -7.63 5.52
C LEU A 71 -4.02 -7.97 6.99
N PRO A 72 -4.16 -6.97 7.88
CA PRO A 72 -4.60 -7.22 9.25
C PRO A 72 -6.04 -7.72 9.26
N ASP A 73 -6.46 -8.30 10.39
CA ASP A 73 -7.86 -8.66 10.61
C ASP A 73 -8.74 -7.41 10.43
N PRO A 74 -9.65 -7.35 9.43
CA PRO A 74 -10.46 -6.17 9.18
C PRO A 74 -11.32 -5.76 10.38
N LEU A 75 -11.59 -6.65 11.33
CA LEU A 75 -12.34 -6.35 12.56
C LEU A 75 -11.66 -5.30 13.46
N HIS A 76 -10.36 -5.02 13.26
CA HIS A 76 -9.68 -3.92 13.95
C HIS A 76 -10.16 -2.52 13.50
N LEU A 77 -10.84 -2.43 12.35
CA LEU A 77 -11.38 -1.16 11.85
C LEU A 77 -12.55 -0.72 12.72
N LEU A 78 -12.55 0.57 13.09
CA LEU A 78 -13.59 1.15 13.93
C LEU A 78 -14.98 0.91 13.34
N GLY A 79 -15.87 0.30 14.12
CA GLY A 79 -17.25 0.01 13.73
C GLY A 79 -17.42 -1.18 12.77
N MET A 80 -16.35 -1.88 12.38
CA MET A 80 -16.43 -2.98 11.41
C MET A 80 -17.31 -4.13 11.91
N LYS A 81 -17.17 -4.50 13.19
CA LYS A 81 -17.97 -5.57 13.80
C LYS A 81 -19.47 -5.26 13.75
N ASP A 82 -19.85 -4.03 14.09
CA ASP A 82 -21.26 -3.62 14.11
C ASP A 82 -21.83 -3.52 12.69
N GLY A 83 -21.05 -2.97 11.75
CA GLY A 83 -21.41 -2.92 10.33
C GLY A 83 -21.60 -4.32 9.73
N LEU A 84 -20.70 -5.24 10.03
CA LEU A 84 -20.80 -6.64 9.61
C LEU A 84 -22.05 -7.31 10.18
N ASN A 85 -22.31 -7.14 11.49
CA ASN A 85 -23.51 -7.71 12.12
C ASN A 85 -24.80 -7.18 11.48
N ARG A 86 -24.86 -5.86 11.20
CA ARG A 86 -26.00 -5.23 10.53
C ARG A 86 -26.19 -5.73 9.09
N LEU A 87 -25.10 -5.96 8.37
CA LEU A 87 -25.12 -6.50 7.00
C LEU A 87 -25.59 -7.96 7.00
N LEU A 88 -25.07 -8.79 7.91
CA LEU A 88 -25.47 -10.19 8.06
C LEU A 88 -26.96 -10.33 8.42
N ASP A 89 -27.47 -9.46 9.30
CA ASP A 89 -28.89 -9.40 9.62
C ASP A 89 -29.74 -9.02 8.39
N ALA A 90 -29.28 -8.05 7.59
CA ALA A 90 -29.94 -7.65 6.34
C ALA A 90 -30.05 -8.83 5.36
N VAL A 91 -28.96 -9.56 5.19
CA VAL A 91 -28.90 -10.74 4.32
C VAL A 91 -29.86 -11.82 4.80
N LYS A 92 -29.83 -12.17 6.10
CA LYS A 92 -30.71 -13.21 6.67
C LYS A 92 -32.19 -12.86 6.56
N LYS A 93 -32.53 -11.58 6.67
CA LYS A 93 -33.91 -11.08 6.57
C LYS A 93 -34.35 -10.77 5.14
N GLY A 94 -33.50 -10.98 4.14
CA GLY A 94 -33.82 -10.66 2.74
C GLY A 94 -34.06 -9.18 2.47
N GLN A 95 -33.40 -8.29 3.23
CA GLN A 95 -33.54 -6.85 3.05
C GLN A 95 -32.82 -6.38 1.77
N ASN A 96 -33.31 -5.28 1.19
CA ASN A 96 -32.59 -4.60 0.13
C ASN A 96 -31.29 -4.02 0.66
N ILE A 97 -30.18 -4.33 0.00
CA ILE A 97 -28.85 -3.80 0.27
C ILE A 97 -28.47 -2.92 -0.91
N ALA A 98 -27.94 -1.72 -0.62
CA ALA A 98 -27.42 -0.80 -1.63
C ALA A 98 -25.94 -0.52 -1.35
N VAL A 99 -25.11 -0.44 -2.39
CA VAL A 99 -23.69 -0.08 -2.28
C VAL A 99 -23.46 1.33 -2.80
N PHE A 100 -22.98 2.20 -1.92
CA PHE A 100 -22.59 3.56 -2.27
C PHE A 100 -21.07 3.67 -2.25
N GLY A 101 -20.48 3.91 -3.42
CA GLY A 101 -19.06 4.23 -3.57
C GLY A 101 -18.83 5.73 -3.70
N ASP A 102 -17.64 6.18 -3.37
CA ASP A 102 -17.17 7.50 -3.77
C ASP A 102 -16.84 7.51 -5.28
N TYR A 103 -16.76 8.71 -5.86
CA TYR A 103 -16.56 8.94 -7.29
C TYR A 103 -15.13 8.65 -7.75
N ASP A 104 -14.18 8.50 -6.85
CA ASP A 104 -12.81 8.14 -7.20
C ASP A 104 -12.67 6.68 -7.66
N VAL A 105 -11.51 6.36 -8.23
CA VAL A 105 -11.26 5.02 -8.79
C VAL A 105 -11.32 3.95 -7.69
N ASP A 106 -10.91 4.27 -6.48
CA ASP A 106 -10.93 3.34 -5.35
C ASP A 106 -12.38 3.03 -4.91
N GLY A 107 -13.24 4.05 -4.85
CA GLY A 107 -14.67 3.94 -4.56
C GLY A 107 -15.44 3.16 -5.63
N ALA A 108 -15.19 3.46 -6.90
CA ALA A 108 -15.83 2.74 -8.02
C ALA A 108 -15.43 1.26 -8.06
N THR A 109 -14.13 0.96 -7.91
CA THR A 109 -13.63 -0.42 -7.97
C THR A 109 -14.04 -1.26 -6.76
N SER A 110 -14.01 -0.70 -5.54
CA SER A 110 -14.48 -1.37 -4.33
C SER A 110 -15.99 -1.68 -4.39
N SER A 111 -16.80 -0.74 -4.88
CA SER A 111 -18.24 -0.95 -5.06
C SER A 111 -18.53 -2.06 -6.06
N ALA A 112 -17.82 -2.08 -7.19
CA ALA A 112 -17.94 -3.15 -8.18
C ALA A 112 -17.51 -4.51 -7.61
N LEU A 113 -16.46 -4.56 -6.78
CA LEU A 113 -16.03 -5.79 -6.11
C LEU A 113 -17.11 -6.34 -5.17
N ILE A 114 -17.69 -5.48 -4.32
CA ILE A 114 -18.76 -5.87 -3.40
C ILE A 114 -19.98 -6.38 -4.19
N TYR A 115 -20.40 -5.65 -5.22
CA TYR A 115 -21.51 -6.05 -6.08
C TYR A 115 -21.28 -7.43 -6.70
N ARG A 116 -20.10 -7.66 -7.28
CA ARG A 116 -19.73 -8.95 -7.88
C ARG A 116 -19.69 -10.08 -6.86
N TYR A 117 -19.23 -9.81 -5.64
CA TYR A 117 -19.22 -10.80 -4.57
C TYR A 117 -20.65 -11.23 -4.21
N PHE A 118 -21.56 -10.28 -3.96
CA PHE A 118 -22.96 -10.61 -3.65
C PHE A 118 -23.64 -11.37 -4.78
N LEU A 119 -23.39 -10.97 -6.04
CA LEU A 119 -23.88 -11.69 -7.21
C LEU A 119 -23.37 -13.14 -7.25
N ALA A 120 -22.08 -13.37 -6.96
CA ALA A 120 -21.47 -14.69 -6.96
C ALA A 120 -22.06 -15.63 -5.87
N ILE A 121 -22.53 -15.07 -4.75
CA ILE A 121 -23.23 -15.84 -3.70
C ILE A 121 -24.75 -15.85 -3.87
N GLY A 122 -25.27 -15.41 -5.02
CA GLY A 122 -26.69 -15.49 -5.36
C GLY A 122 -27.58 -14.42 -4.72
N ILE A 123 -27.00 -13.35 -4.19
CA ILE A 123 -27.74 -12.25 -3.55
C ILE A 123 -27.74 -11.04 -4.49
N LYS A 124 -28.94 -10.56 -4.83
CA LYS A 124 -29.09 -9.35 -5.64
C LYS A 124 -29.09 -8.11 -4.76
N ILE A 125 -28.10 -7.24 -4.94
CA ILE A 125 -28.02 -5.92 -4.30
C ILE A 125 -28.19 -4.81 -5.33
N ARG A 126 -28.35 -3.57 -4.87
CA ARG A 126 -28.53 -2.37 -5.70
C ARG A 126 -27.33 -1.44 -5.66
#